data_AF-A0A511M5Q1-F1
#
_entry.id   AF-A0A511M5Q1-F1
#
_cell.length_a   1.000
_cell.length_b   1.000
_cell.length_c   1.000
_cell.angle_alpha   90.00
_cell.angle_beta   90.00
_cell.angle_gamma   90.00
#
_symmetry.space_group_name_H-M   'P 1'
#
loop_
_entity.id
_entity.type
_entity.pdbx_description
1 polymer ?
#
loop_
_entity_poly.entity_id
_entity_poly.type
_entity_poly.pdbx_seq_one_letter_code
_entity_poly.pdbx_strand_id
1 'polypeptide(L)'
;MTVDDGPDDNPAVRWLSAINALAGSLATHLGQQVNVVDSGEMEDAFSCLLRGPEPSSPSFQVTWEGVLGMQYTDGQPRVSVSLFLYSRGRRLRLDDQPGSYLEIVYEGPLDGSGTWRDLGWLRDDFGEFEAYDHYSG
;
A
#
# COMPACT_ATOMS: atom_id res chain seq x y z
N MET A 1 -40.49 -20.10 17.59
CA MET A 1 -39.27 -19.29 17.56
C MET A 1 -38.94 -19.02 16.11
N THR A 2 -39.40 -17.89 15.60
CA THR A 2 -38.95 -17.35 14.32
C THR A 2 -37.67 -16.60 14.61
N VAL A 3 -36.56 -17.04 14.03
CA VAL A 3 -35.30 -16.31 14.06
C VAL A 3 -35.50 -15.12 13.13
N ASP A 4 -35.45 -13.93 13.70
CA ASP A 4 -35.46 -12.66 13.00
C ASP A 4 -34.04 -12.49 12.43
N ASP A 5 -33.87 -12.84 11.16
CA ASP A 5 -32.67 -12.50 10.41
C ASP A 5 -32.69 -10.98 10.20
N GLY A 6 -32.09 -10.27 11.16
CA GLY A 6 -31.81 -8.85 11.05
C GLY A 6 -31.04 -8.55 9.76
N PRO A 7 -31.15 -7.33 9.22
CA PRO A 7 -30.54 -6.99 7.95
C PRO A 7 -29.03 -7.27 8.02
N ASP A 8 -28.52 -8.01 7.03
CA ASP A 8 -27.09 -8.09 6.74
C ASP A 8 -26.55 -6.66 6.65
N ASP A 9 -25.99 -6.18 7.76
CA ASP A 9 -25.16 -4.98 7.83
C ASP A 9 -23.89 -5.34 7.07
N ASN A 10 -23.97 -5.32 5.74
CA ASN A 10 -22.81 -5.31 4.89
C ASN A 10 -22.10 -3.99 5.23
N PRO A 11 -20.97 -4.00 5.96
CA PRO A 11 -20.34 -2.75 6.36
C PRO A 11 -19.94 -2.07 5.06
N ALA A 12 -20.65 -1.00 4.72
CA ALA A 12 -20.29 -0.17 3.58
C ALA A 12 -18.81 0.17 3.77
N VAL A 13 -17.99 -0.29 2.82
CA VAL A 13 -16.52 -0.26 2.88
C VAL A 13 -16.09 1.19 3.08
N ARG A 14 -15.92 1.59 4.34
CA ARG A 14 -15.89 2.99 4.81
C ARG A 14 -14.81 3.75 4.09
N TRP A 15 -13.69 3.06 3.84
CA TRP A 15 -12.51 3.64 3.23
C TRP A 15 -12.40 3.40 1.73
N LEU A 16 -13.30 2.64 1.09
CA LEU A 16 -13.18 2.27 -0.33
C LEU A 16 -13.01 3.47 -1.26
N SER A 17 -13.78 4.53 -1.03
CA SER A 17 -13.69 5.74 -1.86
C SER A 17 -12.33 6.42 -1.71
N ALA A 18 -11.81 6.49 -0.47
CA ALA A 18 -10.49 7.05 -0.18
C ALA A 18 -9.37 6.16 -0.72
N ILE A 19 -9.44 4.85 -0.51
CA ILE A 19 -8.48 3.85 -1.02
C ILE A 19 -8.39 3.95 -2.54
N ASN A 20 -9.53 3.96 -3.24
CA ASN A 20 -9.55 4.05 -4.70
C ASN A 20 -8.98 5.38 -5.20
N ALA A 21 -9.32 6.50 -4.53
CA ALA A 21 -8.83 7.81 -4.90
C ALA A 21 -7.31 7.94 -4.69
N LEU A 22 -6.82 7.46 -3.54
CA LEU A 22 -5.39 7.45 -3.21
C LEU A 22 -4.61 6.52 -4.15
N ALA A 23 -5.09 5.29 -4.39
CA ALA A 23 -4.47 4.36 -5.33
C ALA A 23 -4.42 4.92 -6.76
N GLY A 24 -5.50 5.56 -7.22
CA GLY A 24 -5.52 6.23 -8.54
C GLY A 24 -4.55 7.41 -8.63
N SER A 25 -4.45 8.22 -7.58
CA SER A 25 -3.49 9.32 -7.53
C SER A 25 -2.04 8.82 -7.46
N LEU A 26 -1.78 7.73 -6.72
CA LEU A 26 -0.47 7.09 -6.65
C LEU A 26 -0.07 6.50 -8.00
N ALA A 27 -1.00 5.87 -8.72
CA ALA A 27 -0.78 5.39 -10.08
C ALA A 27 -0.33 6.52 -11.02
N THR A 28 -0.95 7.69 -10.87
CA THR A 28 -0.56 8.91 -11.61
C THR A 28 0.84 9.38 -11.21
N HIS A 29 1.17 9.41 -9.92
CA HIS A 29 2.49 9.79 -9.41
C HIS A 29 3.60 8.85 -9.90
N LEU A 30 3.37 7.54 -9.86
CA LEU A 30 4.34 6.53 -10.30
C LEU A 30 4.41 6.39 -11.82
N GLY A 31 3.44 6.92 -12.56
CA GLY A 31 3.31 6.70 -14.00
C GLY A 31 3.08 5.23 -14.37
N GLN A 32 2.49 4.45 -13.46
CA GLN A 32 2.29 3.01 -13.59
C GLN A 32 0.90 2.60 -13.06
N GLN A 33 0.40 1.45 -13.50
CA GLN A 33 -0.80 0.87 -12.90
C GLN A 33 -0.54 0.46 -11.45
N VAL A 34 -1.51 0.73 -10.58
CA VAL A 34 -1.54 0.31 -9.18
C VAL A 34 -2.81 -0.51 -8.98
N ASN A 35 -2.65 -1.74 -8.49
CA ASN A 35 -3.77 -2.61 -8.15
C ASN A 35 -3.85 -2.74 -6.62
N VAL A 36 -5.04 -2.54 -6.06
CA VAL A 36 -5.34 -2.89 -4.66
C VAL A 36 -5.66 -4.38 -4.64
N VAL A 37 -4.81 -5.17 -3.98
CA VAL A 37 -4.91 -6.65 -3.92
C VAL A 37 -5.70 -7.09 -2.69
N ASP A 38 -5.46 -6.44 -1.56
CA ASP A 38 -6.13 -6.71 -0.29
C ASP A 38 -6.26 -5.43 0.53
N SER A 39 -7.21 -5.39 1.45
CA SER A 39 -7.47 -4.24 2.31
C SER A 39 -7.96 -4.68 3.69
N GLY A 40 -7.25 -4.24 4.73
CA GLY A 40 -7.71 -4.29 6.12
C GLY A 40 -8.18 -2.91 6.58
N GLU A 41 -9.41 -2.81 7.06
CA GLU A 41 -10.00 -1.56 7.54
C GLU A 41 -10.23 -1.60 9.05
N MET A 42 -10.00 -0.47 9.70
CA MET A 42 -10.32 -0.19 11.09
C MET A 42 -11.16 1.09 11.17
N GLU A 43 -11.67 1.42 12.36
CA GLU A 43 -12.47 2.62 12.55
C GLU A 43 -11.73 3.88 12.07
N ASP A 44 -10.47 4.06 12.46
CA ASP A 44 -9.69 5.28 12.17
C ASP A 44 -8.41 5.00 11.36
N ALA A 45 -8.36 3.88 10.66
CA ALA A 45 -7.21 3.49 9.85
C ALA A 45 -7.58 2.52 8.74
N PHE A 46 -6.73 2.41 7.73
CA PHE A 46 -6.72 1.28 6.81
C PHE A 46 -5.29 0.93 6.40
N SER A 47 -5.12 -0.32 5.95
CA SER A 47 -3.89 -0.81 5.35
C SER A 47 -4.26 -1.64 4.12
N CYS A 48 -3.64 -1.34 2.98
CA CYS A 48 -3.91 -2.02 1.73
C CYS A 48 -2.64 -2.58 1.11
N LEU A 49 -2.70 -3.84 0.67
CA LEU A 49 -1.67 -4.39 -0.19
C LEU A 49 -1.87 -3.85 -1.61
N LEU A 50 -0.85 -3.17 -2.10
CA LEU A 50 -0.75 -2.66 -3.46
C LEU A 50 0.22 -3.49 -4.29
N ARG A 51 -0.05 -3.59 -5.59
CA ARG A 51 0.82 -4.27 -6.54
C ARG A 51 0.94 -3.50 -7.84
N GLY A 52 2.17 -3.42 -8.34
CA GLY A 52 2.47 -2.88 -9.67
C GLY A 52 2.13 -3.86 -10.80
N PRO A 53 2.57 -3.56 -12.03
CA PRO A 53 2.43 -4.49 -13.14
C PRO A 53 3.20 -5.80 -12.92
N GLU A 54 2.60 -6.91 -13.34
CA GLU A 54 3.29 -8.21 -13.35
C GLU A 54 4.49 -8.20 -14.33
N PRO A 55 5.56 -8.95 -14.02
CA PRO A 55 6.67 -9.12 -14.95
C PRO A 55 6.20 -9.82 -16.22
N SER A 56 6.35 -9.18 -17.38
CA SER A 56 5.86 -9.69 -18.67
C SER A 56 6.95 -10.29 -19.57
N SER A 57 8.23 -10.16 -19.22
CA SER A 57 9.37 -10.66 -20.02
C SER A 57 10.39 -11.41 -19.17
N PRO A 58 11.05 -12.45 -19.72
CA PRO A 58 12.13 -13.18 -19.04
C PRO A 58 13.43 -12.36 -18.85
N SER A 59 13.49 -11.12 -19.34
CA SER A 59 14.64 -10.22 -19.18
C SER A 59 14.75 -9.65 -17.75
N PHE A 60 15.80 -8.87 -17.48
CA PHE A 60 15.94 -8.14 -16.21
C PHE A 60 14.74 -7.19 -16.03
N GLN A 61 13.84 -7.53 -15.11
CA GLN A 61 12.68 -6.71 -14.76
C GLN A 61 12.66 -6.46 -13.25
N VAL A 62 12.20 -5.26 -12.92
CA VAL A 62 11.86 -4.87 -11.56
C VAL A 62 10.33 -4.83 -11.48
N THR A 63 9.76 -5.51 -10.49
CA THR A 63 8.36 -5.38 -10.10
C THR A 63 8.30 -4.86 -8.67
N TRP A 64 7.10 -4.52 -8.18
CA TRP A 64 6.93 -3.99 -6.85
C TRP A 64 5.61 -4.38 -6.21
N GLU A 65 5.65 -4.51 -4.90
CA GLU A 65 4.49 -4.55 -4.01
C GLU A 65 4.64 -3.41 -3.00
N GLY A 66 3.56 -3.00 -2.36
CA GLY A 66 3.64 -2.01 -1.32
C GLY A 66 2.46 -2.03 -0.38
N VAL A 67 2.61 -1.37 0.75
CA VAL A 67 1.54 -1.20 1.73
C VAL A 67 1.13 0.25 1.72
N LEU A 68 -0.10 0.54 1.29
CA LEU A 68 -0.73 1.85 1.47
C LEU A 68 -1.40 1.89 2.84
N GLY A 69 -0.86 2.72 3.73
CA GLY A 69 -1.39 2.93 5.06
C GLY A 69 -2.04 4.30 5.21
N MET A 70 -3.12 4.35 5.99
CA MET A 70 -3.66 5.59 6.53
C MET A 70 -3.99 5.40 8.00
N GLN A 71 -3.59 6.35 8.83
CA GLN A 71 -4.03 6.45 10.21
C GLN A 71 -4.17 7.90 10.64
N TYR A 72 -5.02 8.19 11.61
CA TYR A 72 -5.03 9.51 12.23
C TYR A 72 -3.87 9.68 13.22
N THR A 73 -3.17 10.80 13.13
CA THR A 73 -2.16 11.24 14.11
C THR A 73 -2.43 12.70 14.43
N ASP A 74 -2.60 13.01 15.71
CA ASP A 74 -3.00 14.35 16.19
C ASP A 74 -4.26 14.90 15.50
N GLY A 75 -5.23 14.02 15.25
CA GLY A 75 -6.51 14.36 14.60
C GLY A 75 -6.40 14.65 13.09
N GLN A 76 -5.23 14.43 12.48
CA GLN A 76 -5.00 14.60 11.05
C GLN A 76 -4.67 13.25 10.39
N PRO A 77 -5.20 12.96 9.20
CA PRO A 77 -4.85 11.74 8.50
C PRO A 77 -3.38 11.81 8.04
N ARG A 78 -2.64 10.73 8.30
CA ARG A 78 -1.31 10.48 7.77
C ARG A 78 -1.41 9.32 6.80
N VAL A 79 -1.03 9.57 5.55
CA VAL A 79 -1.08 8.58 4.48
C VAL A 79 0.34 8.37 3.95
N SER A 80 0.74 7.12 3.84
CA SER A 80 2.01 6.77 3.21
C SER A 80 1.95 5.41 2.53
N VAL A 81 2.95 5.18 1.68
CA VAL A 81 3.17 3.92 0.99
C VAL A 81 4.60 3.48 1.25
N SER A 82 4.74 2.28 1.82
CA SER A 82 6.02 1.58 1.86
C SER A 82 6.09 0.64 0.67
N LEU A 83 7.02 0.90 -0.25
CA LEU A 83 7.22 0.14 -1.50
C LEU A 83 8.41 -0.82 -1.38
N PHE A 84 8.20 -2.05 -1.84
CA PHE A 84 9.20 -3.10 -1.93
C PHE A 84 9.46 -3.41 -3.41
N LEU A 85 10.72 -3.27 -3.84
CA LEU A 85 11.13 -3.59 -5.20
C LEU A 85 11.66 -5.02 -5.27
N TYR A 86 11.35 -5.73 -6.34
CA TYR A 86 11.79 -7.10 -6.56
C TYR A 86 12.47 -7.24 -7.92
N SER A 87 13.54 -8.03 -7.97
CA SER A 87 14.09 -8.52 -9.23
C SER A 87 14.15 -10.04 -9.20
N ARG A 88 13.57 -10.69 -10.22
CA ARG A 88 13.47 -12.16 -10.30
C ARG A 88 12.86 -12.79 -9.03
N GLY A 89 11.79 -12.17 -8.51
CA GLY A 89 11.05 -12.62 -7.34
C GLY A 89 11.72 -12.36 -5.99
N ARG A 90 12.95 -11.80 -5.97
CA ARG A 90 13.67 -11.48 -4.73
C ARG A 90 13.64 -10.00 -4.43
N ARG A 91 13.37 -9.64 -3.18
CA ARG A 91 13.37 -8.25 -2.72
C ARG A 91 14.76 -7.62 -2.85
N LEU A 92 14.81 -6.41 -3.43
CA LEU A 92 15.98 -5.56 -3.46
C LEU A 92 16.14 -4.88 -2.09
N ARG A 93 17.39 -4.78 -1.63
CA ARG A 93 17.74 -4.18 -0.33
C ARG A 93 18.93 -3.27 -0.50
N LEU A 94 19.03 -2.25 0.36
CA LEU A 94 20.28 -1.52 0.55
C LEU A 94 21.33 -2.47 1.14
N ASP A 95 22.58 -2.27 0.74
CA ASP A 95 23.72 -3.04 1.27
C ASP A 95 23.79 -2.88 2.80
N ASP A 96 24.25 -3.95 3.48
CA ASP A 96 24.43 -4.01 4.93
C ASP A 96 23.15 -3.86 5.79
N GLN A 97 21.96 -4.13 5.23
CA GLN A 97 20.68 -4.00 5.95
C GLN A 97 19.82 -5.28 5.93
N PRO A 98 19.15 -5.62 7.04
CA PRO A 98 18.25 -6.78 7.10
C PRO A 98 17.04 -6.61 6.17
N GLY A 99 16.52 -5.38 6.06
CA GLY A 99 15.43 -5.00 5.16
C GLY A 99 15.41 -3.49 4.90
N SER A 100 14.92 -3.10 3.72
CA SER A 100 14.72 -1.69 3.33
C SER A 100 13.52 -1.55 2.41
N TYR A 101 12.94 -0.35 2.38
CA TYR A 101 11.79 -0.01 1.54
C TYR A 101 11.90 1.43 1.06
N LEU A 102 11.18 1.77 -0.01
CA LEU A 102 11.00 3.15 -0.44
C LEU A 102 9.74 3.70 0.23
N GLU A 103 9.84 4.86 0.86
CA GLU A 103 8.69 5.50 1.49
C GLU A 103 8.22 6.68 0.64
N ILE A 104 6.92 6.73 0.37
CA ILE A 104 6.25 7.84 -0.31
C ILE A 104 5.12 8.31 0.59
N VAL A 105 5.07 9.61 0.88
CA VAL A 105 4.02 10.20 1.72
C VAL A 105 3.05 11.02 0.90
N TYR A 106 1.81 11.09 1.36
CA TYR A 106 0.78 11.90 0.74
C TYR A 106 0.37 13.06 1.65
N GLU A 107 0.30 14.24 1.06
CA GLU A 107 -0.07 15.48 1.72
C GLU A 107 -1.33 16.05 1.04
N GLY A 108 -2.47 16.01 1.74
CA GLY A 108 -3.74 16.56 1.26
C GLY A 108 -4.98 15.80 1.72
N PRO A 109 -6.16 16.11 1.15
CA PRO A 109 -7.42 15.43 1.46
C PRO A 109 -7.42 13.99 0.96
N LEU A 110 -8.21 13.08 1.57
CA LEU A 110 -8.26 11.66 1.20
C LEU A 110 -8.97 11.36 -0.14
N ASP A 111 -9.30 12.39 -0.91
CA ASP A 111 -9.95 12.30 -2.22
C ASP A 111 -8.96 12.19 -3.38
N GLY A 112 -7.66 12.01 -3.10
CA GLY A 112 -6.60 11.85 -4.09
C GLY A 112 -6.16 13.16 -4.77
N SER A 113 -6.69 14.32 -4.38
CA SER A 113 -6.33 15.63 -4.96
C SER A 113 -5.04 16.27 -4.42
N GLY A 114 -4.46 15.67 -3.39
CA GLY A 114 -3.22 16.08 -2.73
C GLY A 114 -1.97 15.72 -3.54
N THR A 115 -0.82 15.77 -2.87
CA THR A 115 0.49 15.58 -3.50
C THR A 115 1.26 14.45 -2.85
N TRP A 116 1.84 13.58 -3.68
CA TRP A 116 2.79 12.56 -3.25
C TRP A 116 4.21 13.12 -3.20
N ARG A 117 4.97 12.73 -2.19
CA ARG A 117 6.37 13.12 -2.00
C ARG A 117 7.22 11.91 -1.67
N ASP A 118 8.24 11.67 -2.48
CA ASP A 118 9.18 10.58 -2.27
C ASP A 118 10.16 10.93 -1.14
N LEU A 119 10.19 10.12 -0.08
CA LEU A 119 11.17 10.24 1.00
C LEU A 119 12.46 9.47 0.71
N GLY A 120 12.42 8.54 -0.24
CA GLY A 120 13.55 7.69 -0.61
C GLY A 120 13.61 6.42 0.24
N TRP A 121 14.80 5.84 0.33
CA TRP A 121 15.00 4.56 1.02
C TRP A 121 15.05 4.72 2.53
N LEU A 122 14.27 3.89 3.22
CA LEU A 122 14.27 3.74 4.66
C LEU A 122 14.65 2.32 5.07
N ARG A 123 15.12 2.21 6.31
CA ARG A 123 15.48 0.95 6.96
C ARG A 123 14.24 0.31 7.56
N ASP A 124 14.12 -1.00 7.44
CA ASP A 124 13.16 -1.80 8.21
C ASP A 124 13.82 -2.31 9.50
N ASP A 125 13.99 -1.42 10.47
CA ASP A 125 14.76 -1.72 11.69
C ASP A 125 14.02 -2.67 12.65
N PHE A 126 12.70 -2.83 12.48
CA PHE A 126 11.86 -3.68 13.33
C PHE A 126 11.42 -4.99 12.65
N GLY A 127 11.84 -5.22 11.41
CA GLY A 127 11.44 -6.41 10.64
C GLY A 127 9.94 -6.45 10.34
N GLU A 128 9.28 -5.28 10.30
CA GLU A 128 7.84 -5.17 10.05
C GLU A 128 7.46 -5.78 8.69
N PHE A 129 8.40 -5.76 7.75
CA PHE A 129 8.19 -6.19 6.39
C PHE A 129 8.93 -7.48 6.02
N GLU A 130 9.37 -8.29 6.98
CA GLU A 130 10.00 -9.59 6.71
C GLU A 130 9.10 -10.52 5.88
N ALA A 131 7.78 -10.42 6.05
CA ALA A 131 6.80 -11.18 5.29
C ALA A 131 6.83 -10.89 3.76
N TYR A 132 7.38 -9.74 3.35
CA TYR A 132 7.43 -9.28 1.96
C TYR A 132 8.77 -9.60 1.28
N ASP A 133 9.52 -10.59 1.75
CA ASP A 133 10.83 -10.95 1.17
C ASP A 133 10.79 -11.58 -0.22
N HIS A 134 9.63 -12.15 -0.57
CA HIS A 134 9.35 -12.73 -1.87
C HIS A 134 8.13 -12.05 -2.47
N TYR A 135 8.15 -11.88 -3.79
CA TYR A 135 7.00 -11.39 -4.52
C TYR A 135 5.85 -12.41 -4.42
N SER A 136 4.64 -11.95 -4.10
CA SER A 136 3.48 -12.82 -3.79
C SER A 136 2.52 -13.07 -4.98
N GLY A 137 2.96 -12.78 -6.21
CA GLY A 137 2.22 -13.05 -7.45
C GLY A 137 2.46 -14.43 -8.05
#